data_AF-A0A246BAN0-F1
#
_entry.id   AF-A0A246BAN0-F1
#
_cell.length_a   1.000
_cell.length_b   1.000
_cell.length_c   1.000
_cell.angle_alpha   90.00
_cell.angle_beta   90.00
_cell.angle_gamma   90.00
#
_symmetry.space_group_name_H-M   'P 1'
#
loop_
_entity.id
_entity.type
_entity.pdbx_description
1 polymer ?
#
loop_
_entity_poly.entity_id
_entity_poly.type
_entity_poly.pdbx_seq_one_letter_code
_entity_poly.pdbx_strand_id
1 'polypeptide(L)'
;MDVFVWNMAISFQVLFLIISGVIFIYIREGSFKYYALYIVFLLTYLLSRNDYFYYAFEHFIARFLTQNNAEIFTYIACLFLQIVFYNYYCRFALHFLDLDKHIRKYFNRIMRIVRYLGGLFFGWAIIAYYFKTPHLYMKLFTFLYLPIMLSIFVITFYHAIQHSGKHKNFFLVGVCAFVFFALMAFSGSRISSLNMENPIKYFYIGIIIETLFF
;
A
#
# COMPACT_ATOMS: atom_id res chain seq x y z
N MET A 1 0.29 9.69 -22.37
CA MET A 1 1.23 8.78 -21.66
C MET A 1 0.63 8.27 -20.35
N ASP A 2 -0.02 9.16 -19.58
CA ASP A 2 -0.55 8.90 -18.24
C ASP A 2 -1.63 7.81 -18.21
N VAL A 3 -2.57 7.85 -19.16
CA VAL A 3 -3.62 6.84 -19.31
C VAL A 3 -3.05 5.47 -19.68
N PHE A 4 -2.00 5.43 -20.51
CA PHE A 4 -1.35 4.18 -20.91
C PHE A 4 -0.64 3.49 -19.74
N VAL A 5 0.17 4.25 -18.98
CA VAL A 5 0.88 3.71 -17.80
C VAL A 5 -0.11 3.27 -16.71
N TRP A 6 -1.20 4.02 -16.52
CA TRP A 6 -2.26 3.66 -15.58
C TRP A 6 -2.99 2.37 -16.00
N ASN A 7 -3.36 2.24 -17.27
CA ASN A 7 -3.96 1.01 -17.80
C ASN A 7 -3.01 -0.18 -17.66
N MET A 8 -1.72 -0.01 -17.99
CA MET A 8 -0.72 -1.06 -17.84
C MET A 8 -0.59 -1.52 -16.38
N ALA A 9 -0.52 -0.57 -15.44
CA ALA A 9 -0.47 -0.89 -14.01
C ALA A 9 -1.71 -1.68 -13.57
N ILE A 10 -2.92 -1.23 -13.96
CA ILE A 10 -4.16 -1.94 -13.64
C ILE A 10 -4.19 -3.34 -14.26
N SER A 11 -3.84 -3.48 -15.54
CA SER A 11 -3.85 -4.77 -16.23
C SER A 11 -2.91 -5.77 -15.58
N PHE A 12 -1.69 -5.35 -15.20
CA PHE A 12 -0.78 -6.23 -14.45
C PHE A 12 -1.34 -6.62 -13.10
N GLN A 13 -1.88 -5.67 -12.34
CA GLN A 13 -2.48 -5.98 -11.05
C GLN A 13 -3.64 -6.98 -11.20
N VAL A 14 -4.52 -6.82 -12.18
CA VAL A 14 -5.61 -7.79 -12.45
C VAL A 14 -5.06 -9.17 -12.81
N LEU A 15 -4.05 -9.25 -13.67
CA LEU A 15 -3.41 -10.51 -14.03
C LEU A 15 -2.84 -11.23 -12.79
N PHE A 16 -2.09 -10.50 -11.97
CA PHE A 16 -1.48 -11.06 -10.76
C PHE A 16 -2.50 -11.39 -9.67
N LEU A 17 -3.64 -10.69 -9.62
CA LEU A 17 -4.75 -11.05 -8.75
C LEU A 17 -5.30 -12.44 -9.12
N ILE A 18 -5.49 -12.68 -10.41
CA ILE A 18 -5.97 -13.98 -10.93
C ILE A 18 -4.94 -15.07 -10.63
N ILE A 19 -3.67 -14.87 -11.00
CA ILE A 19 -2.59 -15.85 -10.78
C ILE A 19 -2.47 -16.19 -9.30
N SER A 20 -2.46 -15.18 -8.43
CA SER A 20 -2.31 -15.36 -6.99
C SER A 20 -3.53 -16.00 -6.34
N GLY A 21 -4.72 -15.68 -6.84
CA GLY A 21 -5.96 -16.33 -6.44
C GLY A 21 -5.94 -17.82 -6.79
N VAL A 22 -5.53 -18.17 -8.02
CA VAL A 22 -5.39 -19.55 -8.48
C VAL A 22 -4.35 -20.29 -7.62
N ILE A 23 -3.15 -19.75 -7.44
CA ILE A 23 -2.12 -20.36 -6.60
C ILE A 23 -2.63 -20.58 -5.17
N PHE A 24 -3.31 -19.59 -4.58
CA PHE A 24 -3.88 -19.74 -3.25
C PHE A 24 -4.96 -20.84 -3.18
N ILE A 25 -5.85 -20.92 -4.17
CA ILE A 25 -6.94 -21.93 -4.18
C ILE A 25 -6.37 -23.34 -4.36
N TYR A 26 -5.42 -23.54 -5.29
CA TYR A 26 -4.91 -24.86 -5.65
C TYR A 26 -3.75 -25.33 -4.77
N ILE A 27 -2.77 -24.45 -4.48
CA ILE A 27 -1.56 -24.80 -3.73
C ILE A 27 -1.74 -24.54 -2.22
N ARG A 28 -2.75 -23.75 -1.84
CA ARG A 28 -3.04 -23.35 -0.44
C ARG A 28 -1.88 -22.63 0.25
N GLU A 29 -1.02 -22.00 -0.52
CA GLU A 29 0.10 -21.23 0.02
C GLU A 29 -0.39 -19.88 0.57
N GLY A 30 -0.25 -19.68 1.88
CA GLY A 30 -0.84 -18.55 2.59
C GLY A 30 -0.26 -17.18 2.20
N SER A 31 0.96 -17.13 1.66
CA SER A 31 1.61 -15.92 1.14
C SER A 31 0.75 -15.27 0.04
N PHE A 32 0.30 -16.05 -0.94
CA PHE A 32 -0.49 -15.57 -2.08
C PHE A 32 -1.88 -15.05 -1.71
N LYS A 33 -2.46 -15.51 -0.59
CA LYS A 33 -3.68 -14.90 -0.01
C LYS A 33 -3.45 -13.42 0.31
N TYR A 34 -2.33 -13.11 0.97
CA TYR A 34 -2.03 -11.73 1.36
C TYR A 34 -1.66 -10.89 0.16
N TYR A 35 -1.02 -11.47 -0.86
CA TYR A 35 -0.74 -10.77 -2.10
C TYR A 35 -2.02 -10.45 -2.88
N ALA A 36 -2.95 -11.39 -3.02
CA ALA A 36 -4.25 -11.14 -3.63
C ALA A 36 -5.02 -10.01 -2.91
N LEU A 37 -5.03 -10.03 -1.57
CA LEU A 37 -5.64 -8.95 -0.78
C LEU A 37 -4.92 -7.62 -0.98
N TYR A 38 -3.59 -7.62 -0.98
CA TYR A 38 -2.78 -6.44 -1.31
C TYR A 38 -3.21 -5.86 -2.66
N ILE A 39 -3.32 -6.69 -3.70
CA ILE A 39 -3.70 -6.26 -5.04
C ILE A 39 -5.11 -5.65 -5.05
N VAL A 40 -6.09 -6.27 -4.38
CA VAL A 40 -7.46 -5.75 -4.30
C VAL A 40 -7.47 -4.33 -3.72
N PHE A 41 -6.79 -4.12 -2.59
CA PHE A 41 -6.73 -2.80 -1.97
C PHE A 41 -5.88 -1.81 -2.77
N LEU A 42 -4.81 -2.27 -3.42
CA LEU A 42 -4.00 -1.46 -4.32
C LEU A 42 -4.81 -0.98 -5.52
N LEU A 43 -5.53 -1.87 -6.20
CA LEU A 43 -6.42 -1.53 -7.31
C LEU A 43 -7.48 -0.50 -6.88
N THR A 44 -8.09 -0.71 -5.72
CA THR A 44 -9.07 0.24 -5.15
C THR A 44 -8.43 1.61 -4.91
N TYR A 45 -7.21 1.64 -4.40
CA TYR A 45 -6.45 2.87 -4.23
C TYR A 45 -6.11 3.53 -5.58
N LEU A 46 -5.65 2.77 -6.58
CA LEU A 46 -5.34 3.28 -7.91
C LEU A 46 -6.57 3.91 -8.59
N LEU A 47 -7.75 3.31 -8.42
CA LEU A 47 -9.01 3.88 -8.88
C LEU A 47 -9.34 5.18 -8.15
N SER A 48 -9.12 5.25 -6.83
CA SER A 48 -9.33 6.50 -6.06
C SER A 48 -8.39 7.65 -6.42
N ARG A 49 -7.34 7.42 -7.22
CA ARG A 49 -6.45 8.48 -7.74
C ARG A 49 -6.93 9.06 -9.06
N ASN A 50 -7.96 8.50 -9.67
CA ASN A 50 -8.59 9.03 -10.85
C ASN A 50 -9.78 9.91 -10.44
N ASP A 51 -9.80 11.15 -10.91
CA ASP A 51 -10.80 12.15 -10.54
C ASP A 51 -12.24 11.67 -10.76
N TYR A 52 -12.50 10.99 -11.89
CA TYR A 52 -13.84 10.47 -12.20
C TYR A 52 -14.33 9.48 -11.13
N PHE A 53 -13.51 8.51 -10.76
CA PHE A 53 -13.87 7.52 -9.74
C PHE A 53 -13.91 8.12 -8.34
N TYR A 54 -13.01 9.06 -8.03
CA TYR A 54 -12.99 9.77 -6.77
C TYR A 54 -14.28 10.56 -6.55
N TYR A 55 -14.67 11.42 -7.50
CA TYR A 55 -15.88 12.23 -7.39
C TYR A 55 -17.15 11.38 -7.48
N ALA A 56 -17.17 10.32 -8.30
CA ALA A 56 -18.29 9.40 -8.34
C ALA A 56 -18.54 8.73 -6.97
N PHE A 57 -17.47 8.32 -6.28
CA PHE A 57 -17.57 7.78 -4.92
C PHE A 57 -17.99 8.85 -3.91
N GLU A 58 -17.41 10.05 -3.95
CA GLU A 58 -17.80 11.16 -3.08
C GLU A 58 -19.29 11.51 -3.22
N HIS A 59 -19.78 11.67 -4.44
CA HIS A 59 -21.19 11.95 -4.71
C HIS A 59 -22.12 10.81 -4.27
N PHE A 60 -21.68 9.56 -4.40
CA PHE A 60 -22.43 8.42 -3.89
C PHE A 60 -22.58 8.50 -2.36
N ILE A 61 -21.50 8.83 -1.65
CA ILE A 61 -21.51 9.00 -0.18
C ILE A 61 -22.33 10.23 0.23
N ALA A 62 -22.31 11.30 -0.56
CA ALA A 62 -23.11 12.51 -0.33
C ALA A 62 -24.64 12.28 -0.43
N ARG A 63 -25.09 11.11 -0.91
CA ARG A 63 -26.51 10.72 -0.80
C ARG A 63 -26.91 10.32 0.61
N PHE A 64 -25.95 9.86 1.42
CA PHE A 64 -26.16 9.41 2.80
C PHE A 64 -25.69 10.43 3.84
N LEU A 65 -24.72 11.28 3.46
CA LEU A 65 -24.12 12.32 4.29
C LEU A 65 -24.28 13.68 3.61
N THR A 66 -24.20 14.78 4.35
CA THR A 66 -24.05 16.11 3.72
C THR A 66 -22.76 16.20 2.89
N GLN A 67 -22.75 17.03 1.83
CA GLN A 67 -21.61 17.16 0.91
C GLN A 67 -20.27 17.38 1.62
N ASN A 68 -20.22 18.32 2.59
CA ASN A 68 -19.00 18.60 3.36
C ASN A 68 -18.51 17.37 4.15
N ASN A 69 -19.44 16.55 4.67
CA ASN A 69 -19.08 15.33 5.39
C ASN A 69 -18.60 14.23 4.43
N ALA A 70 -19.18 14.15 3.24
CA ALA A 70 -18.76 13.22 2.20
C ALA A 70 -17.34 13.50 1.69
N GLU A 71 -16.98 14.77 1.50
CA GLU A 71 -15.63 15.19 1.11
C GLU A 71 -14.59 14.75 2.15
N ILE A 72 -14.82 15.08 3.43
CA ILE A 72 -13.92 14.73 4.53
C ILE A 72 -13.81 13.20 4.67
N PHE A 73 -14.94 12.49 4.58
CA PHE A 73 -14.96 11.03 4.63
C PHE A 73 -14.15 10.42 3.49
N THR A 74 -14.37 10.88 2.26
CA THR A 74 -13.71 10.37 1.06
C THR A 74 -12.21 10.57 1.14
N TYR A 75 -11.75 11.74 1.57
CA TYR A 75 -10.33 12.02 1.77
C TYR A 75 -9.69 11.06 2.78
N ILE A 76 -10.32 10.88 3.95
CA ILE A 76 -9.82 9.99 5.01
C ILE A 76 -9.83 8.53 4.54
N ALA A 77 -10.91 8.08 3.89
CA ALA A 77 -11.05 6.73 3.38
C ALA A 77 -9.98 6.39 2.33
N CYS A 78 -9.71 7.31 1.40
CA CYS A 78 -8.69 7.13 0.37
C CYS A 78 -7.27 7.05 0.95
N LEU A 79 -6.99 7.79 2.03
CA LEU A 79 -5.72 7.68 2.75
C LEU A 79 -5.65 6.39 3.58
N PHE A 80 -6.76 5.96 4.18
CA PHE A 80 -6.83 4.71 4.92
C PHE A 80 -6.64 3.49 4.01
N LEU A 81 -7.18 3.52 2.79
CA LEU A 81 -6.90 2.49 1.76
C LEU A 81 -5.39 2.32 1.54
N GLN A 82 -4.64 3.42 1.55
CA GLN A 82 -3.18 3.39 1.41
C GLN A 82 -2.50 2.62 2.55
N ILE A 83 -2.92 2.87 3.77
CA ILE A 83 -2.45 2.15 4.97
C ILE A 83 -2.81 0.66 4.88
N VAL A 84 -4.02 0.35 4.42
CA VAL A 84 -4.50 -1.03 4.31
C VAL A 84 -3.64 -1.83 3.34
N PHE A 85 -3.43 -1.34 2.11
CA PHE A 85 -2.64 -2.12 1.13
C PHE A 85 -1.17 -2.24 1.55
N TYR A 86 -0.55 -1.22 2.16
CA TYR A 86 0.81 -1.34 2.70
C TYR A 86 0.91 -2.38 3.82
N ASN A 87 -0.09 -2.46 4.69
CA ASN A 87 -0.12 -3.48 5.74
C ASN A 87 -0.23 -4.89 5.13
N TYR A 88 -1.07 -5.10 4.12
CA TYR A 88 -1.17 -6.39 3.43
C TYR A 88 0.11 -6.74 2.67
N TYR A 89 0.73 -5.76 2.01
CA TYR A 89 2.00 -5.95 1.32
C TYR A 89 3.11 -6.38 2.27
N CYS A 90 3.21 -5.75 3.45
CA CYS A 90 4.19 -6.14 4.46
C CYS A 90 3.95 -7.58 4.96
N ARG A 91 2.69 -7.98 5.20
CA ARG A 91 2.36 -9.36 5.59
C ARG A 91 2.75 -10.35 4.50
N PHE A 92 2.42 -10.04 3.25
CA PHE A 92 2.82 -10.84 2.11
C PHE A 92 4.35 -11.00 2.06
N ALA A 93 5.10 -9.90 2.07
CA ALA A 93 6.56 -9.92 1.98
C ALA A 93 7.18 -10.78 3.10
N LEU A 94 6.72 -10.64 4.35
CA LEU A 94 7.23 -11.42 5.48
C LEU A 94 6.99 -12.94 5.31
N HIS A 95 5.82 -13.32 4.79
CA HIS A 95 5.50 -14.72 4.50
C HIS A 95 6.27 -15.25 3.29
N PHE A 96 6.34 -14.47 2.21
CA PHE A 96 7.05 -14.84 0.99
C PHE A 96 8.55 -15.02 1.25
N LEU A 97 9.14 -14.23 2.15
CA LEU A 97 10.55 -14.33 2.53
C LEU A 97 10.87 -15.49 3.51
N ASP A 98 9.87 -16.30 3.89
CA ASP A 98 9.99 -17.41 4.86
C ASP A 98 10.58 -16.99 6.23
N LEU A 99 10.39 -15.73 6.63
CA LEU A 99 10.92 -15.23 7.90
C LEU A 99 10.22 -15.84 9.12
N ASP A 100 9.03 -16.41 8.93
CA ASP A 100 8.31 -17.19 9.94
C ASP A 100 9.04 -18.48 10.32
N LYS A 101 9.72 -19.13 9.35
CA LYS A 101 10.50 -20.35 9.55
C LYS A 101 11.87 -20.05 10.17
N HIS A 102 12.55 -19.01 9.72
CA HIS A 102 13.92 -18.71 10.14
C HIS A 102 14.01 -17.82 11.39
N ILE A 103 13.10 -16.85 11.56
CA ILE A 103 13.16 -15.84 12.65
C ILE A 103 11.77 -15.59 13.26
N ARG A 104 11.11 -16.66 13.70
CA ARG A 104 9.71 -16.65 14.17
C ARG A 104 9.38 -15.57 15.21
N LYS A 105 10.30 -15.28 16.15
CA LYS A 105 10.10 -14.23 17.18
C LYS A 105 10.00 -12.83 16.55
N TYR A 106 10.87 -12.53 15.59
CA TYR A 106 10.85 -11.27 14.84
C TYR A 106 9.57 -11.18 14.01
N PHE A 107 9.29 -12.23 13.22
CA PHE A 107 8.08 -12.32 12.39
C PHE A 107 6.80 -12.02 13.19
N ASN A 108 6.60 -12.71 14.32
CA ASN A 108 5.42 -12.50 15.16
C ASN A 108 5.33 -11.09 15.74
N ARG A 109 6.48 -10.48 16.07
CA ARG A 109 6.55 -9.10 16.58
C ARG A 109 6.13 -8.11 15.50
N ILE A 110 6.67 -8.21 14.28
CA ILE A 110 6.30 -7.33 13.17
C ILE A 110 4.83 -7.50 12.79
N MET A 111 4.34 -8.73 12.67
CA MET A 111 2.92 -9.00 12.37
C MET A 111 1.99 -8.36 13.40
N ARG A 112 2.39 -8.35 14.67
CA ARG A 112 1.65 -7.69 15.76
C ARG A 112 1.71 -6.17 15.63
N ILE A 113 2.89 -5.59 15.37
CA ILE A 113 3.06 -4.16 15.15
C ILE A 113 2.18 -3.69 13.97
N VAL A 114 2.25 -4.35 12.81
CA VAL A 114 1.46 -4.01 11.62
C VAL A 114 -0.05 -4.09 11.92
N ARG A 115 -0.48 -5.09 12.69
CA ARG A 115 -1.89 -5.21 13.12
C ARG A 115 -2.33 -4.05 14.02
N TYR A 116 -1.53 -3.73 15.04
CA TYR A 116 -1.85 -2.62 15.94
C TYR A 116 -1.79 -1.27 15.22
N LEU A 117 -0.84 -1.08 14.31
CA LEU A 117 -0.71 0.12 13.51
C LEU A 117 -1.96 0.31 12.63
N GLY A 118 -2.43 -0.75 11.96
CA GLY A 118 -3.68 -0.70 11.20
C GLY A 118 -4.90 -0.36 12.07
N GLY A 119 -5.04 -0.99 13.25
CA GLY A 119 -6.12 -0.69 14.19
C GLY A 119 -6.06 0.74 14.76
N LEU A 120 -4.87 1.21 15.09
CA LEU A 120 -4.62 2.58 15.58
C LEU A 120 -5.01 3.61 14.51
N PHE A 121 -4.60 3.39 13.25
CA PHE A 121 -4.95 4.30 12.16
C PHE A 121 -6.44 4.25 11.76
N PHE A 122 -7.10 3.12 11.99
CA PHE A 122 -8.56 3.05 11.88
C PHE A 122 -9.24 3.88 12.97
N GLY A 123 -8.80 3.77 14.22
CA GLY A 123 -9.30 4.61 15.32
C GLY A 123 -9.08 6.11 15.06
N TRP A 124 -7.89 6.47 14.59
CA TRP A 124 -7.59 7.86 14.21
C TRP A 124 -8.41 8.36 13.02
N ALA A 125 -8.79 7.49 12.06
CA ALA A 125 -9.68 7.87 10.97
C ALA A 125 -11.06 8.30 11.50
N ILE A 126 -11.60 7.55 12.47
CA ILE A 126 -12.88 7.88 13.13
C ILE A 126 -12.77 9.21 13.88
N ILE A 127 -11.70 9.39 14.67
CA ILE A 127 -11.45 10.63 15.42
C ILE A 127 -11.33 11.82 14.45
N ALA A 128 -10.52 11.70 13.39
CA ALA A 128 -10.32 12.76 12.40
C ALA A 128 -11.62 13.12 11.67
N TYR A 129 -12.47 12.13 11.37
CA TYR A 129 -13.78 12.36 10.78
C TYR A 129 -14.74 13.08 11.73
N TYR A 130 -14.76 12.68 13.01
CA TYR A 130 -15.61 13.28 14.04
C TYR A 130 -15.24 14.74 14.29
N PHE A 131 -13.95 15.04 14.46
CA PHE A 131 -13.44 16.40 14.68
C PHE A 131 -13.25 17.21 13.39
N LYS A 132 -13.57 16.66 12.21
CA LYS A 132 -13.43 17.34 10.91
C LYS A 132 -12.01 17.84 10.64
N THR A 133 -11.00 17.03 11.00
CA THR A 133 -9.57 17.37 10.87
C THR A 133 -8.82 16.41 9.92
N PRO A 134 -9.18 16.33 8.63
CA PRO A 134 -8.53 15.42 7.67
C PRO A 134 -7.02 15.70 7.50
N HIS A 135 -6.60 16.95 7.64
CA HIS A 135 -5.18 17.31 7.58
C HIS A 135 -4.35 16.75 8.74
N LEU A 136 -4.94 16.60 9.92
CA LEU A 136 -4.28 15.95 11.06
C LEU A 136 -4.00 14.48 10.75
N TYR A 137 -4.97 13.80 10.14
CA TYR A 137 -4.83 12.41 9.70
C TYR A 137 -3.69 12.25 8.70
N MET A 138 -3.56 13.19 7.75
CA MET A 138 -2.44 13.22 6.81
C MET A 138 -1.08 13.43 7.50
N LYS A 139 -1.00 14.33 8.49
CA LYS A 139 0.22 14.53 9.28
C LYS A 139 0.61 13.27 10.05
N LEU A 140 -0.35 12.60 10.68
CA LEU A 140 -0.11 11.32 11.36
C LEU A 140 0.40 10.25 10.38
N PHE A 141 -0.19 10.15 9.19
CA PHE A 141 0.33 9.24 8.16
C PHE A 141 1.79 9.56 7.79
N THR A 142 2.10 10.84 7.56
CA THR A 142 3.42 11.29 7.09
C THR A 142 4.51 11.12 8.15
N PHE A 143 4.23 11.49 9.40
CA PHE A 143 5.25 11.58 10.44
C PHE A 143 5.25 10.40 11.42
N LEU A 144 4.23 9.54 11.40
CA LEU A 144 4.15 8.36 12.26
C LEU A 144 4.10 7.06 11.45
N TYR A 145 3.10 6.90 10.57
CA TYR A 145 2.92 5.64 9.83
C TYR A 145 4.12 5.34 8.93
N LEU A 146 4.48 6.30 8.08
CA LEU A 146 5.49 6.11 7.04
C LEU A 146 6.89 5.84 7.64
N PRO A 147 7.39 6.57 8.67
CA PRO A 147 8.66 6.25 9.31
C PRO A 147 8.69 4.88 9.99
N ILE A 148 7.58 4.46 10.62
CA ILE A 148 7.48 3.11 11.22
C ILE A 148 7.58 2.04 10.14
N MET A 149 6.85 2.20 9.04
CA MET A 149 6.88 1.23 7.93
C MET A 149 8.25 1.18 7.23
N LEU A 150 8.92 2.32 7.04
CA LEU A 150 10.28 2.36 6.52
C LEU A 150 11.28 1.68 7.46
N SER A 151 11.14 1.87 8.77
CA SER A 151 11.98 1.19 9.77
C SER A 151 11.78 -0.33 9.71
N ILE A 152 10.52 -0.79 9.62
CA ILE A 152 10.20 -2.20 9.41
C ILE A 152 10.81 -2.71 8.11
N PHE A 153 10.73 -1.95 7.02
CA PHE A 153 11.32 -2.32 5.74
C PHE A 153 12.84 -2.51 5.85
N VAL A 154 13.59 -1.55 6.40
CA VAL A 154 15.06 -1.64 6.54
C VAL A 154 15.48 -2.84 7.39
N ILE A 155 14.84 -3.03 8.55
CA ILE A 155 15.16 -4.14 9.45
C ILE A 155 14.80 -5.49 8.80
N THR A 156 13.66 -5.56 8.10
CA THR A 156 13.23 -6.78 7.40
C THR A 156 14.17 -7.10 6.24
N PHE A 157 14.60 -6.09 5.48
CA PHE A 157 15.53 -6.25 4.37
C PHE A 157 16.87 -6.85 4.85
N TYR A 158 17.41 -6.33 5.96
CA TYR A 158 18.63 -6.87 6.56
C TYR A 158 18.47 -8.36 6.93
N HIS A 159 17.38 -8.72 7.62
CA HIS A 159 17.11 -10.11 7.98
C HIS A 159 16.85 -11.01 6.77
N ALA A 160 16.20 -10.49 5.73
CA ALA A 160 15.90 -11.24 4.51
C ALA A 160 17.16 -11.63 3.75
N ILE A 161 18.13 -10.72 3.62
CA ILE A 161 19.43 -11.03 2.98
C ILE A 161 20.15 -12.17 3.70
N GLN A 162 20.05 -12.22 5.03
CA GLN A 162 20.77 -13.21 5.84
C GLN A 162 20.10 -14.58 5.86
N HIS A 163 18.77 -14.63 5.78
CA HIS A 163 18.00 -15.83 6.09
C HIS A 163 17.09 -16.33 4.97
N SER A 164 16.83 -15.55 3.93
CA SER A 164 15.98 -15.96 2.81
C SER A 164 16.76 -16.67 1.71
N GLY A 165 16.08 -17.52 0.94
CA GLY A 165 16.69 -18.23 -0.19
C GLY A 165 17.17 -17.27 -1.29
N LYS A 166 18.28 -17.60 -1.97
CA LYS A 166 18.93 -16.74 -2.98
C LYS A 166 17.99 -16.24 -4.09
N HIS A 167 17.01 -17.03 -4.50
CA HIS A 167 16.03 -16.64 -5.53
C HIS A 167 15.10 -15.51 -5.05
N LYS A 168 14.89 -15.36 -3.75
CA LYS A 168 14.05 -14.31 -3.16
C LYS A 168 14.73 -12.93 -3.14
N ASN A 169 16.02 -12.87 -3.48
CA ASN A 169 16.73 -11.60 -3.64
C ASN A 169 16.19 -10.80 -4.83
N PHE A 170 15.65 -11.45 -5.87
CA PHE A 170 14.97 -10.76 -6.97
C PHE A 170 13.77 -9.96 -6.47
N PHE A 171 12.93 -10.58 -5.63
CA PHE A 171 11.82 -9.90 -4.98
C PHE A 171 12.28 -8.70 -4.13
N LEU A 172 13.37 -8.83 -3.36
CA LEU A 172 13.93 -7.73 -2.57
C LEU A 172 14.35 -6.53 -3.43
N VAL A 173 14.91 -6.77 -4.62
CA VAL A 173 15.22 -5.70 -5.59
C VAL A 173 13.94 -5.00 -6.07
N GLY A 174 12.91 -5.77 -6.40
CA GLY A 174 11.58 -5.24 -6.76
C GLY A 174 10.98 -4.37 -5.65
N VAL A 175 11.03 -4.83 -4.40
CA VAL A 175 10.53 -4.07 -3.24
C VAL A 175 11.31 -2.78 -3.03
N CYS A 176 12.65 -2.82 -3.15
CA CYS A 176 13.47 -1.60 -3.05
C CYS A 176 13.09 -0.57 -4.11
N ALA A 177 12.91 -1.00 -5.36
CA ALA A 177 12.45 -0.13 -6.43
C ALA A 177 11.07 0.45 -6.11
N PHE A 178 10.11 -0.38 -5.69
CA PHE A 178 8.78 0.08 -5.29
C PHE A 178 8.83 1.14 -4.20
N VAL A 179 9.57 0.89 -3.10
CA VAL A 179 9.68 1.84 -1.98
C VAL A 179 10.31 3.15 -2.45
N PHE A 180 11.38 3.10 -3.24
CA PHE A 180 12.03 4.29 -3.77
C PHE A 180 11.07 5.13 -4.64
N PHE A 181 10.41 4.50 -5.60
CA PHE A 181 9.46 5.15 -6.49
C PHE A 181 8.22 5.67 -5.75
N ALA A 182 7.74 4.96 -4.74
CA ALA A 182 6.64 5.41 -3.89
C ALA A 182 7.01 6.64 -3.05
N LEU A 183 8.24 6.68 -2.50
CA LEU A 183 8.76 7.85 -1.78
C LEU A 183 8.96 9.05 -2.69
N MET A 184 9.40 8.84 -3.94
CA MET A 184 9.48 9.92 -4.94
C MET A 184 8.09 10.47 -5.26
N ALA A 185 7.11 9.60 -5.53
CA ALA A 185 5.72 10.01 -5.78
C ALA A 185 5.15 10.79 -4.59
N PHE A 186 5.39 10.31 -3.38
CA PHE A 186 4.95 10.97 -2.15
C PHE A 186 5.61 12.34 -1.98
N SER A 187 6.92 12.43 -2.13
CA SER A 187 7.70 13.67 -1.98
C SER A 187 7.29 14.71 -3.03
N GLY A 188 7.17 14.30 -4.29
CA GLY A 188 6.71 15.17 -5.38
C GLY A 188 5.28 15.69 -5.17
N SER A 189 4.41 14.92 -4.51
CA SER A 189 3.05 15.36 -4.19
C SER A 189 2.95 16.33 -3.01
N ARG A 190 4.01 16.48 -2.20
CA ARG A 190 3.99 17.23 -0.93
C ARG A 190 4.96 18.40 -0.88
N ILE A 191 6.07 18.32 -1.61
CA ILE A 191 7.10 19.35 -1.63
C ILE A 191 6.91 20.14 -2.93
N SER A 192 6.24 21.28 -2.84
CA SER A 192 5.96 22.14 -4.00
C SER A 192 7.23 22.60 -4.70
N SER A 193 8.35 22.77 -3.99
CA SER A 193 9.63 23.18 -4.58
C SER A 193 10.26 22.15 -5.52
N LEU A 194 9.79 20.90 -5.55
CA LEU A 194 10.27 19.88 -6.48
C LEU A 194 9.70 20.05 -7.90
N ASN A 195 8.63 20.85 -8.08
CA ASN A 195 7.99 21.12 -9.38
C ASN A 195 7.76 19.86 -10.24
N MET A 196 7.40 18.74 -9.60
CA MET A 196 7.21 17.47 -10.30
C MET A 196 5.83 17.40 -10.95
N GLU A 197 5.79 17.32 -12.27
CA GLU A 197 4.55 17.08 -13.01
C GLU A 197 4.06 15.64 -12.79
N ASN A 198 2.82 15.50 -12.34
CA ASN A 198 2.14 14.22 -12.08
C ASN A 198 2.96 13.20 -11.28
N PRO A 199 3.25 13.46 -9.98
CA PRO A 199 4.08 12.59 -9.13
C PRO A 199 3.59 11.14 -9.04
N ILE A 200 2.29 10.89 -9.23
CA ILE A 200 1.68 9.55 -9.17
C ILE A 200 2.25 8.57 -10.21
N LYS A 201 2.83 9.07 -11.32
CA LYS A 201 3.47 8.23 -12.35
C LYS A 201 4.59 7.37 -11.78
N TYR A 202 5.40 7.93 -10.87
CA TYR A 202 6.48 7.19 -10.23
C TYR A 202 5.92 6.03 -9.42
N PHE A 203 4.79 6.22 -8.73
CA PHE A 203 4.13 5.13 -8.01
C PHE A 203 3.70 3.99 -8.95
N TYR A 204 3.14 4.31 -10.12
CA TYR A 204 2.78 3.29 -11.13
C TYR A 204 4.00 2.55 -11.67
N ILE A 205 5.09 3.26 -11.97
CA ILE A 205 6.35 2.65 -12.41
C ILE A 205 6.90 1.70 -11.33
N GLY A 206 6.88 2.13 -10.07
CA GLY A 206 7.30 1.30 -8.94
C GLY A 206 6.51 0.00 -8.83
N ILE A 207 5.18 0.05 -9.00
CA ILE A 207 4.31 -1.13 -9.02
C ILE A 207 4.69 -2.05 -10.18
N ILE A 208 4.85 -1.51 -11.40
CA ILE A 208 5.19 -2.31 -12.58
C ILE A 208 6.53 -3.04 -12.37
N ILE A 209 7.54 -2.34 -11.87
CA ILE A 209 8.86 -2.94 -11.61
C ILE A 209 8.75 -4.03 -10.55
N GLU A 210 8.08 -3.76 -9.43
CA GLU A 210 7.90 -4.77 -8.38
C GLU A 210 7.22 -6.04 -8.89
N THR A 211 6.20 -5.86 -9.72
CA THR A 211 5.45 -6.97 -10.33
C THR A 211 6.27 -7.75 -11.36
N LEU A 212 7.28 -7.14 -12.01
CA LEU A 212 8.20 -7.85 -12.91
C LEU A 212 9.27 -8.66 -12.17
N PHE A 213 9.63 -8.24 -10.95
CA PHE A 213 10.64 -8.89 -10.11
C PHE A 213 10.05 -9.91 -9.14
N PHE A 214 8.72 -9.94 -8.99
CA PHE A 214 7.95 -10.93 -8.26
C PHE A 214 7.63 -12.14 -9.16
#